data_AF-A0A818A903-F1
#
_entry.id   AF-A0A818A903-F1
#
_cell.length_a   1.000
_cell.length_b   1.000
_cell.length_c   1.000
_cell.angle_alpha   90.00
_cell.angle_beta   90.00
_cell.angle_gamma   90.00
#
_symmetry.space_group_name_H-M   'P 1'
#
loop_
_entity.id
_entity.type
_entity.pdbx_description
1 polymer ?
#
loop_
_entity_poly.entity_id
_entity_poly.type
_entity_poly.pdbx_seq_one_letter_code
_entity_poly.pdbx_strand_id
1 'polypeptide(L)'
;MNSHLFSSLTSLETGYKLRRQQYHGIHDLLWLSGHTIEQLPEREVKLDRKPDACRLHGTLEVNKLAGNFHIILGKSMSFFGAHAHISPMGVQALNFSHRIDHLSFGLPTPGLIQPLNGDLKIASSGSQIFQYFLEVVPTVVQTSYSNVETYQYAVTEKHEVATNLKIIDHNSGSHGIPGIFIRYEISPLKITVKEVLRSYWLLLIEIGSIFGGVFATSGMIHSLISIVYDTLSKQCSNMQLRNDIRKKSINEDQTSTVAIGITPESSSIM
;
A
#
# COMPACT_ATOMS: atom_id res chain seq x y z
N MET A 1 -10.85 39.10 -3.66
CA MET A 1 -10.53 37.78 -4.25
C MET A 1 -9.65 37.04 -3.25
N ASN A 2 -10.25 36.18 -2.42
CA ASN A 2 -9.58 35.61 -1.25
C ASN A 2 -8.78 34.35 -1.65
N SER A 3 -7.46 34.50 -1.68
CA SER A 3 -6.45 33.47 -1.93
C SER A 3 -6.53 32.26 -0.97
N HIS A 4 -7.12 32.42 0.21
CA HIS A 4 -7.22 31.38 1.24
C HIS A 4 -8.29 30.30 1.00
N LEU A 5 -9.32 30.57 0.19
CA LEU A 5 -10.37 29.58 -0.12
C LEU A 5 -9.98 28.69 -1.30
N PHE A 6 -9.25 29.27 -2.26
CA PHE A 6 -8.66 28.52 -3.34
C PHE A 6 -7.59 27.54 -2.81
N SER A 7 -6.91 27.84 -1.71
CA SER A 7 -5.92 26.94 -1.10
C SER A 7 -6.52 25.75 -0.34
N SER A 8 -7.73 25.87 0.24
CA SER A 8 -8.34 24.77 1.04
C SER A 8 -9.03 23.73 0.15
N LEU A 9 -9.75 24.17 -0.89
CA LEU A 9 -10.33 23.26 -1.89
C LEU A 9 -9.25 22.57 -2.72
N THR A 10 -8.19 23.28 -3.10
CA THR A 10 -7.02 22.64 -3.72
C THR A 10 -6.31 21.73 -2.73
N SER A 11 -6.22 22.02 -1.43
CA SER A 11 -5.60 21.10 -0.45
C SER A 11 -6.35 19.77 -0.30
N LEU A 12 -7.68 19.78 -0.22
CA LEU A 12 -8.50 18.56 -0.17
C LEU A 12 -8.42 17.78 -1.49
N GLU A 13 -8.57 18.47 -2.63
CA GLU A 13 -8.45 17.86 -3.96
C GLU A 13 -7.06 17.27 -4.20
N THR A 14 -6.01 18.00 -3.81
CA THR A 14 -4.62 17.52 -3.84
C THR A 14 -4.44 16.34 -2.89
N GLY A 15 -5.07 16.35 -1.72
CA GLY A 15 -5.04 15.24 -0.75
C GLY A 15 -5.70 13.96 -1.25
N TYR A 16 -6.86 14.04 -1.91
CA TYR A 16 -7.48 12.89 -2.56
C TYR A 16 -6.68 12.43 -3.78
N LYS A 17 -6.17 13.36 -4.60
CA LYS A 17 -5.33 13.04 -5.78
C LYS A 17 -4.01 12.39 -5.38
N LEU A 18 -3.34 12.86 -4.33
CA LEU A 18 -2.13 12.25 -3.76
C LEU A 18 -2.40 10.86 -3.21
N ARG A 19 -3.48 10.68 -2.43
CA ARG A 19 -3.87 9.36 -1.91
C ARG A 19 -4.27 8.37 -3.02
N ARG A 20 -4.78 8.83 -4.16
CA ARG A 20 -5.03 7.97 -5.32
C ARG A 20 -3.75 7.50 -6.02
N GLN A 21 -2.71 8.33 -6.03
CA GLN A 21 -1.46 8.05 -6.75
C GLN A 21 -0.50 7.16 -5.96
N GLN A 22 -0.63 7.10 -4.64
CA GLN A 22 0.19 6.23 -3.80
C GLN A 22 -0.42 4.82 -3.75
N TYR A 23 0.45 3.81 -3.83
CA TYR A 23 0.06 2.44 -3.53
C TYR A 23 -0.25 2.35 -2.04
N HIS A 24 -1.44 1.84 -1.71
CA HIS A 24 -1.83 1.56 -0.35
C HIS A 24 -2.19 0.08 -0.26
N GLY A 25 -1.61 -0.62 0.72
CA GLY A 25 -2.10 -1.94 1.08
C GLY A 25 -3.54 -1.82 1.58
N ILE A 26 -4.41 -2.74 1.13
CA ILE A 26 -5.80 -2.82 1.62
C ILE A 26 -5.81 -2.93 3.16
N HIS A 27 -4.85 -3.65 3.75
CA HIS A 27 -4.71 -3.80 5.19
C HIS A 27 -4.33 -2.49 5.89
N ASP A 28 -3.47 -1.66 5.30
CA ASP A 28 -3.05 -0.40 5.93
C ASP A 28 -4.24 0.54 6.10
N LEU A 29 -5.13 0.60 5.11
CA LEU A 29 -6.25 1.52 5.12
C LEU A 29 -7.47 1.01 5.90
N LEU A 30 -7.80 -0.29 5.79
CA LEU A 30 -8.99 -0.85 6.43
C LEU A 30 -8.93 -0.82 7.97
N TRP A 31 -7.73 -0.96 8.54
CA TRP A 31 -7.54 -0.96 9.99
C TRP A 31 -7.29 0.45 10.57
N LEU A 32 -7.20 1.46 9.72
CA LEU A 32 -7.10 2.88 10.10
C LEU A 32 -8.47 3.37 10.60
N SER A 33 -8.84 2.88 11.79
CA SER A 33 -9.96 3.35 12.59
C SER A 33 -9.69 4.80 12.97
N GLY A 34 -10.36 5.76 12.34
CA GLY A 34 -10.26 7.13 12.85
C GLY A 34 -10.92 8.26 12.09
N HIS A 35 -11.05 8.25 10.76
CA HIS A 35 -11.61 9.42 10.05
C HIS A 35 -12.43 9.00 8.82
N THR A 36 -13.75 8.98 8.97
CA THR A 36 -14.69 9.20 7.87
C THR A 36 -14.63 10.68 7.50
N ILE A 37 -13.84 11.03 6.47
CA ILE A 37 -13.95 12.36 5.85
C ILE A 37 -15.21 12.33 4.97
N GLU A 38 -16.38 12.40 5.61
CA GLU A 38 -17.67 12.34 4.89
C GLU A 38 -18.35 13.70 4.79
N GLN A 39 -17.93 14.69 5.59
CA GLN A 39 -18.47 16.04 5.47
C GLN A 39 -17.40 17.00 4.94
N LEU A 40 -17.61 17.39 3.69
CA LEU A 40 -16.99 18.60 3.15
C LEU A 40 -17.38 19.79 4.06
N PRO A 41 -16.44 20.66 4.43
CA PRO A 41 -16.74 21.83 5.26
C PRO A 41 -17.80 22.70 4.60
N GLU A 42 -18.64 23.32 5.42
CA GLU A 42 -19.64 24.27 4.92
C GLU A 42 -18.94 25.42 4.19
N ARG A 43 -19.55 25.88 3.09
CA ARG A 43 -18.96 26.94 2.28
C ARG A 43 -18.95 28.25 3.09
N GLU A 44 -17.75 28.69 3.47
CA GLU A 44 -17.56 29.94 4.22
C GLU A 44 -17.96 31.21 3.44
N VAL A 45 -17.98 31.15 2.10
CA VAL A 45 -18.30 32.31 1.25
C VAL A 45 -19.62 32.15 0.53
N LYS A 46 -20.58 33.00 0.89
CA LYS A 46 -21.78 33.26 0.07
C LYS A 46 -21.38 34.14 -1.10
N LEU A 47 -21.49 33.60 -2.31
CA LEU A 47 -21.30 34.37 -3.53
C LEU A 47 -22.59 35.15 -3.81
N ASP A 48 -22.47 36.46 -4.03
CA ASP A 48 -23.57 37.33 -4.41
C ASP A 48 -23.86 37.22 -5.92
N ARG A 49 -24.15 35.99 -6.37
CA ARG A 49 -24.48 35.67 -7.76
C ARG A 49 -25.60 34.65 -7.81
N LYS A 50 -26.36 34.64 -8.90
CA LYS A 50 -27.38 33.60 -9.13
C LYS A 50 -26.70 32.22 -9.12
N PRO A 51 -27.29 31.20 -8.48
CA PRO A 51 -26.76 29.85 -8.49
C PRO A 51 -26.62 29.34 -9.94
N ASP A 52 -25.41 28.95 -10.31
CA ASP A 52 -25.03 28.46 -11.63
C ASP A 52 -24.74 26.95 -11.64
N ALA A 53 -24.91 26.29 -10.50
CA ALA A 53 -24.68 24.86 -10.31
C ALA A 53 -25.77 24.24 -9.42
N CYS A 54 -25.99 22.94 -9.60
CA CYS A 54 -26.89 22.14 -8.78
C CYS A 54 -26.08 21.17 -7.92
N ARG A 55 -26.43 21.01 -6.64
CA ARG A 55 -25.87 19.98 -5.76
C ARG A 55 -26.86 18.83 -5.65
N LEU A 56 -26.48 17.67 -6.15
CA LEU A 56 -27.23 16.43 -6.00
C LEU A 56 -26.62 15.63 -4.85
N HIS A 57 -27.45 15.26 -3.88
CA HIS A 57 -27.04 14.49 -2.71
C HIS A 57 -28.19 13.61 -2.25
N GLY A 58 -27.90 12.36 -1.94
CA GLY A 58 -28.88 11.39 -1.44
C GLY A 58 -28.36 9.97 -1.57
N THR A 59 -29.23 9.03 -1.25
CA THR A 59 -28.98 7.59 -1.37
C THR A 59 -30.08 6.99 -2.24
N LEU A 60 -29.71 6.09 -3.14
CA LEU A 60 -30.65 5.40 -4.03
C LEU A 60 -30.55 3.89 -3.79
N GLU A 61 -31.68 3.26 -3.51
CA GLU A 61 -31.77 1.80 -3.49
C GLU A 61 -31.93 1.28 -4.92
N VAL A 62 -31.01 0.43 -5.35
CA VAL A 62 -31.00 -0.17 -6.68
C VAL A 62 -30.92 -1.69 -6.58
N ASN A 63 -31.43 -2.37 -7.60
CA ASN A 63 -31.25 -3.80 -7.73
C ASN A 63 -29.76 -4.13 -7.89
N LYS A 64 -29.32 -5.25 -7.32
CA LYS A 64 -27.94 -5.78 -7.42
C LYS A 64 -27.68 -6.43 -8.78
N LEU A 65 -27.88 -5.67 -9.85
CA LEU A 65 -27.68 -6.05 -11.25
C LEU A 65 -26.96 -4.92 -11.98
N ALA A 66 -26.49 -5.19 -13.20
CA ALA A 66 -25.96 -4.14 -14.06
C ALA A 66 -27.02 -3.05 -14.29
N GLY A 67 -26.63 -1.79 -14.13
CA GLY A 67 -27.53 -0.65 -14.24
C GLY A 67 -26.86 0.58 -14.85
N ASN A 68 -27.69 1.55 -15.21
CA ASN A 68 -27.25 2.83 -15.77
C ASN A 68 -28.01 3.96 -15.08
N PHE A 69 -27.29 4.74 -14.28
CA PHE A 69 -27.78 5.96 -13.68
C PHE A 69 -27.30 7.14 -14.51
N HIS A 70 -28.20 8.00 -14.95
CA HIS A 70 -27.85 9.13 -15.82
C HIS A 70 -28.52 10.43 -15.40
N ILE A 71 -27.77 11.51 -15.53
CA ILE A 71 -28.21 12.88 -15.29
C ILE A 71 -28.14 13.58 -16.65
N ILE A 72 -29.32 13.88 -17.19
CA ILE A 72 -29.49 14.57 -18.47
C ILE A 72 -30.52 15.68 -18.35
N LEU A 73 -30.51 16.60 -19.31
CA LEU A 73 -31.49 17.68 -19.36
C LEU A 73 -32.83 17.16 -19.92
N GLY A 74 -33.92 17.46 -19.22
CA GLY A 74 -35.27 17.14 -19.68
C GLY A 74 -36.18 16.69 -18.55
N LYS A 75 -37.46 16.55 -18.85
CA LYS A 75 -38.40 15.89 -17.95
C LYS A 75 -38.29 14.39 -18.19
N SER A 76 -38.01 13.64 -17.13
CA SER A 76 -38.07 12.18 -17.19
C SER A 76 -39.52 11.74 -17.37
N MET A 77 -39.75 10.87 -18.36
CA MET A 77 -41.02 10.20 -18.56
C MET A 77 -40.76 8.69 -18.52
N SER A 78 -41.40 8.00 -17.58
CA SER A 78 -41.40 6.55 -17.57
C SER A 78 -42.50 6.07 -18.53
N PHE A 79 -42.14 5.29 -19.54
CA PHE A 79 -43.08 4.70 -20.50
C PHE A 79 -42.79 3.20 -20.56
N PHE A 80 -43.76 2.36 -20.20
CA PHE A 80 -43.67 0.88 -20.23
C PHE A 80 -42.39 0.29 -19.61
N GLY A 81 -41.97 0.76 -18.43
CA GLY A 81 -40.78 0.22 -17.76
C GLY A 81 -39.43 0.68 -18.33
N ALA A 82 -39.42 1.54 -19.35
CA ALA A 82 -38.24 2.22 -19.86
C ALA A 82 -38.29 3.73 -19.52
N HIS A 83 -37.15 4.32 -19.19
CA HIS A 83 -37.04 5.76 -18.90
C HIS A 83 -36.63 6.51 -20.17
N ALA A 84 -37.53 7.33 -20.71
CA ALA A 84 -37.27 8.22 -21.83
C ALA A 84 -37.20 9.68 -21.34
N HIS A 85 -36.36 10.48 -21.96
CA HIS A 85 -36.24 11.90 -21.66
C HIS A 85 -36.63 12.70 -22.89
N ILE A 86 -37.57 13.64 -22.71
CA ILE A 86 -37.94 14.59 -23.76
C ILE A 86 -37.08 15.83 -23.54
N SER A 87 -36.12 16.03 -24.43
CA SER A 87 -35.33 17.27 -24.47
C SER A 87 -36.17 18.37 -25.14
N PRO A 88 -36.30 19.56 -24.54
CA PRO A 88 -37.00 20.66 -25.17
C PRO A 88 -36.30 21.03 -26.48
N MET A 89 -37.09 21.10 -27.56
CA MET A 89 -36.63 21.50 -28.89
C MET A 89 -35.82 22.80 -28.81
N GLY A 90 -34.56 22.75 -29.25
CA GLY A 90 -33.62 23.89 -29.22
C GLY A 90 -32.54 23.75 -28.14
N VAL A 91 -31.81 22.62 -28.15
CA VAL A 91 -30.75 22.33 -27.19
C VAL A 91 -29.65 23.38 -27.30
N GLN A 92 -29.70 24.40 -26.44
CA GLN A 92 -28.55 25.24 -26.19
C GLN A 92 -27.46 24.35 -25.59
N ALA A 93 -26.23 24.50 -26.08
CA ALA A 93 -25.08 23.78 -25.55
C ALA A 93 -25.01 24.00 -24.03
N LEU A 94 -25.22 22.93 -23.26
CA LEU A 94 -25.34 22.99 -21.80
C LEU A 94 -24.06 22.49 -21.15
N ASN A 95 -23.61 23.19 -20.12
CA ASN A 95 -22.37 22.84 -19.46
C ASN A 95 -22.59 21.70 -18.45
N PHE A 96 -22.07 20.51 -18.76
CA PHE A 96 -22.07 19.33 -17.87
C PHE A 96 -20.78 19.21 -17.04
N SER A 97 -20.03 20.30 -16.85
CA SER A 97 -18.92 20.33 -15.88
C SER A 97 -19.45 19.98 -14.50
N HIS A 98 -18.80 19.05 -13.82
CA HIS A 98 -19.28 18.54 -12.55
C HIS A 98 -18.11 18.13 -11.66
N ARG A 99 -18.39 18.10 -10.36
CA ARG A 99 -17.50 17.55 -9.34
C ARG A 99 -18.24 16.44 -8.62
N ILE A 100 -17.61 15.28 -8.52
CA ILE A 100 -18.12 14.17 -7.73
C ILE A 100 -17.53 14.32 -6.33
N ASP A 101 -18.36 14.76 -5.39
CA ASP A 101 -17.92 14.93 -4.00
C ASP A 101 -17.72 13.55 -3.34
N HIS A 102 -18.73 12.68 -3.44
CA HIS A 102 -18.72 11.33 -2.89
C HIS A 102 -19.63 10.41 -3.71
N LEU A 103 -19.15 9.20 -4.03
CA LEU A 103 -19.95 8.17 -4.71
C LEU A 103 -19.57 6.79 -4.19
N SER A 104 -20.42 6.22 -3.35
CA SER A 104 -20.18 4.94 -2.67
C SER A 104 -21.31 3.94 -2.91
N PHE A 105 -21.01 2.66 -2.69
CA PHE A 105 -21.97 1.58 -2.75
C PHE A 105 -22.04 0.88 -1.38
N GLY A 106 -23.26 0.67 -0.87
CA GLY A 106 -23.49 0.03 0.42
C GLY A 106 -23.16 0.93 1.62
N LEU A 107 -22.78 0.30 2.73
CA LEU A 107 -22.53 1.01 3.98
C LEU A 107 -21.17 1.73 3.93
N PRO A 108 -21.11 3.03 4.27
CA PRO A 108 -19.83 3.73 4.37
C PRO A 108 -18.97 3.08 5.45
N THR A 109 -17.74 2.73 5.08
CA THR A 109 -16.77 2.10 5.97
C THR A 109 -15.51 2.96 6.02
N PRO A 110 -14.98 3.30 7.20
CA PRO A 110 -13.74 4.07 7.31
C PRO A 110 -12.59 3.32 6.63
N GLY A 111 -11.64 4.07 6.06
CA GLY A 111 -10.50 3.50 5.34
C GLY A 111 -10.73 3.18 3.87
N LEU A 112 -11.98 3.14 3.39
CA LEU A 112 -12.23 2.91 1.97
C LEU A 112 -12.10 4.19 1.13
N ILE A 113 -11.05 4.27 0.32
CA ILE A 113 -10.83 5.38 -0.62
C ILE A 113 -11.50 5.03 -1.95
N GLN A 114 -12.53 5.80 -2.32
CA GLN A 114 -13.25 5.59 -3.56
C GLN A 114 -12.61 6.40 -4.71
N PRO A 115 -12.48 5.83 -5.92
CA PRO A 115 -11.75 6.48 -7.01
C PRO A 115 -12.29 7.84 -7.49
N LEU A 116 -13.62 8.05 -7.43
CA LEU A 116 -14.27 9.26 -7.92
C LEU A 116 -14.44 10.35 -6.85
N ASN A 117 -14.01 10.11 -5.60
CA ASN A 117 -14.17 11.10 -4.53
C ASN A 117 -13.31 12.33 -4.80
N GLY A 118 -13.97 13.50 -4.80
CA GLY A 118 -13.36 14.80 -5.05
C GLY A 118 -12.96 15.04 -6.51
N ASP A 119 -13.38 14.21 -7.46
CA ASP A 119 -12.95 14.32 -8.85
C ASP A 119 -13.72 15.43 -9.59
N LEU A 120 -13.00 16.33 -10.28
CA LEU A 120 -13.55 17.46 -11.01
C LEU A 120 -13.36 17.27 -12.51
N LYS A 121 -14.47 17.26 -13.27
CA LYS A 121 -14.46 17.27 -14.73
C LYS A 121 -15.00 18.59 -15.27
N ILE A 122 -14.20 19.22 -16.12
CA ILE A 122 -14.58 20.45 -16.83
C ILE A 122 -14.90 20.08 -18.27
N ALA A 123 -16.08 20.47 -18.74
CA ALA A 123 -16.51 20.24 -20.10
C ALA A 123 -15.83 21.22 -21.06
N SER A 124 -15.22 20.70 -22.13
CA SER A 124 -14.61 21.51 -23.20
C SER A 124 -15.67 22.09 -24.16
N SER A 125 -16.86 21.48 -24.21
CA SER A 125 -17.97 21.90 -25.05
C SER A 125 -19.30 21.63 -24.34
N GLY A 126 -20.33 22.44 -24.59
CA GLY A 126 -21.67 22.27 -24.02
C GLY A 126 -22.46 21.08 -24.58
N SER A 127 -21.82 20.21 -25.35
CA SER A 127 -22.38 18.97 -25.89
C SER A 127 -21.55 17.75 -25.48
N GLN A 128 -20.81 17.84 -24.38
CA GLN A 128 -19.96 16.74 -23.92
C GLN A 128 -20.75 15.68 -23.15
N ILE A 129 -20.44 14.42 -23.43
CA ILE A 129 -20.95 13.23 -22.79
C ILE A 129 -19.86 12.71 -21.86
N PHE A 130 -20.20 12.57 -20.58
CA PHE A 130 -19.34 11.96 -19.56
C PHE A 130 -19.89 10.57 -19.25
N GLN A 131 -19.12 9.52 -19.52
CA GLN A 131 -19.49 8.14 -19.22
C GLN A 131 -18.50 7.54 -18.22
N TYR A 132 -19.02 7.07 -17.09
CA TYR A 132 -18.30 6.34 -16.06
C TYR A 132 -18.75 4.89 -16.07
N PHE A 133 -17.82 3.97 -16.27
CA PHE A 133 -18.04 2.54 -16.15
C PHE A 133 -17.46 2.08 -14.81
N LEU A 134 -18.34 1.72 -13.89
CA LEU A 134 -18.01 1.28 -12.54
C LEU A 134 -18.10 -0.24 -12.47
N GLU A 135 -17.00 -0.89 -12.13
CA GLU A 135 -16.98 -2.31 -11.77
C GLU A 135 -16.99 -2.42 -10.24
N VAL A 136 -18.11 -2.86 -9.67
CA VAL A 136 -18.35 -2.87 -8.23
C VAL A 136 -18.08 -4.26 -7.67
N VAL A 137 -17.17 -4.36 -6.70
CA VAL A 137 -16.71 -5.60 -6.06
C VAL A 137 -17.22 -5.67 -4.61
N PRO A 138 -18.11 -6.62 -4.28
CA PRO A 138 -18.53 -6.87 -2.91
C PRO A 138 -17.34 -7.21 -2.01
N THR A 139 -17.21 -6.49 -0.89
CA THR A 139 -16.13 -6.64 0.08
C THR A 139 -16.70 -6.82 1.48
N VAL A 140 -16.33 -7.91 2.15
CA VAL A 140 -16.74 -8.15 3.54
C VAL A 140 -15.53 -7.97 4.43
N VAL A 141 -15.65 -7.05 5.39
CA VAL A 141 -14.63 -6.80 6.41
C VAL A 141 -15.08 -7.50 7.69
N GLN A 142 -14.33 -8.55 8.06
CA GLN A 142 -14.52 -9.32 9.28
C GLN A 142 -13.47 -8.86 10.29
N THR A 143 -13.93 -8.08 11.26
CA THR A 143 -13.16 -7.69 12.44
C THR A 143 -13.52 -8.62 13.59
N SER A 144 -12.67 -8.70 14.62
CA SER A 144 -12.92 -9.53 15.81
C SER A 144 -14.29 -9.29 16.47
N TYR A 145 -14.89 -8.10 16.29
CA TYR A 145 -16.16 -7.70 16.90
C TYR A 145 -17.32 -7.45 15.92
N SER A 146 -17.06 -7.31 14.61
CA SER A 146 -18.08 -6.90 13.65
C SER A 146 -17.82 -7.43 12.24
N ASN A 147 -18.91 -7.78 11.54
CA ASN A 147 -18.91 -8.10 10.12
C ASN A 147 -19.62 -6.99 9.36
N VAL A 148 -18.90 -6.27 8.51
CA VAL A 148 -19.45 -5.17 7.69
C VAL A 148 -19.38 -5.57 6.23
N GLU A 149 -20.53 -5.49 5.54
CA GLU A 149 -20.60 -5.62 4.08
C GLU A 149 -20.46 -4.25 3.44
N THR A 150 -19.41 -4.08 2.67
CA THR A 150 -19.11 -2.85 1.92
C THR A 150 -18.81 -3.20 0.47
N TYR A 151 -18.63 -2.20 -0.38
CA TYR A 151 -18.38 -2.38 -1.80
C TYR A 151 -17.25 -1.46 -2.23
N GLN A 152 -16.29 -2.04 -2.93
CA GLN A 152 -15.23 -1.32 -3.61
C GLN A 152 -15.59 -1.20 -5.07
N TYR A 153 -15.04 -0.23 -5.79
CA TYR A 153 -15.24 -0.18 -7.23
C TYR A 153 -14.02 0.35 -7.96
N ALA A 154 -13.85 -0.13 -9.20
CA ALA A 154 -12.91 0.41 -10.17
C ALA A 154 -13.67 1.26 -11.18
N VAL A 155 -12.98 2.25 -11.77
CA VAL A 155 -13.60 3.20 -12.70
C VAL A 155 -12.83 3.24 -14.01
N THR A 156 -13.58 3.14 -15.09
CA THR A 156 -13.12 3.50 -16.42
C THR A 156 -13.91 4.70 -16.91
N GLU A 157 -13.22 5.76 -17.33
CA GLU A 157 -13.82 6.99 -17.79
C GLU A 157 -13.78 7.07 -19.33
N LYS A 158 -14.88 7.47 -19.95
CA LYS A 158 -14.94 7.79 -21.37
C LYS A 158 -15.61 9.14 -21.56
N HIS A 159 -14.90 10.07 -22.18
CA HIS A 159 -15.39 11.41 -22.49
C HIS A 159 -15.53 11.57 -24.00
N GLU A 160 -16.72 11.92 -24.47
CA GLU A 160 -17.01 12.06 -25.90
C GLU A 160 -17.72 13.38 -26.15
N VAL A 161 -17.33 14.12 -27.20
CA VAL A 161 -18.04 15.35 -27.58
C VAL A 161 -19.09 14.99 -28.61
N ALA A 162 -20.37 15.23 -28.30
CA ALA A 162 -21.45 15.05 -29.26
C ALA A 162 -21.35 16.13 -30.33
N THR A 163 -20.88 15.75 -31.53
CA THR A 163 -20.65 16.69 -32.65
C THR A 163 -21.95 17.05 -33.38
N ASN A 164 -22.98 16.21 -33.28
CA ASN A 164 -24.26 16.40 -33.95
C ASN A 164 -25.44 16.13 -33.01
N LEU A 165 -26.04 17.20 -32.44
CA LEU A 165 -27.27 17.09 -31.65
C LEU A 165 -28.54 16.89 -32.49
N LYS A 166 -28.45 17.00 -33.83
CA LYS A 166 -29.64 17.13 -34.69
C LYS A 166 -29.68 16.19 -35.91
N ILE A 167 -28.62 15.45 -36.23
CA ILE A 167 -28.62 14.57 -37.41
C ILE A 167 -28.13 13.19 -37.02
N ILE A 168 -29.02 12.21 -37.18
CA ILE A 168 -28.72 10.78 -37.07
C ILE A 168 -27.92 10.41 -38.32
N ASP A 169 -26.61 10.68 -38.32
CA ASP A 169 -25.70 10.15 -39.34
C ASP A 169 -24.92 8.93 -38.78
N HIS A 170 -25.36 7.74 -39.18
CA HIS A 170 -24.83 6.44 -38.77
C HIS A 170 -23.34 6.22 -39.11
N ASN A 171 -22.71 7.13 -39.86
CA ASN A 171 -21.30 7.04 -40.26
C ASN A 171 -20.33 7.75 -39.31
N SER A 172 -20.80 8.63 -38.42
CA SER A 172 -19.93 9.54 -37.64
C SER A 172 -19.74 9.18 -36.16
N GLY A 173 -20.37 8.10 -35.68
CA GLY A 173 -20.10 7.52 -34.36
C GLY A 173 -20.60 8.31 -33.14
N SER A 174 -20.87 9.63 -33.25
CA SER A 174 -21.31 10.44 -32.10
C SER A 174 -22.83 10.59 -32.04
N HIS A 175 -23.51 9.49 -31.67
CA HIS A 175 -24.94 9.50 -31.33
C HIS A 175 -25.08 9.49 -29.81
N GLY A 176 -25.29 10.65 -29.18
CA GLY A 176 -25.54 10.67 -27.75
C GLY A 176 -26.15 11.96 -27.27
N ILE A 177 -27.08 11.83 -26.33
CA ILE A 177 -27.62 12.96 -25.58
C ILE A 177 -26.51 13.42 -24.62
N PRO A 178 -26.11 14.69 -24.64
CA PRO A 178 -25.10 15.19 -23.72
C PRO A 178 -25.58 15.05 -22.27
N GLY A 179 -24.67 14.69 -21.39
CA GLY A 179 -24.99 14.44 -19.98
C GLY A 179 -23.97 13.56 -19.27
N ILE A 180 -24.31 13.20 -18.03
CA ILE A 180 -23.48 12.41 -17.14
C ILE A 180 -24.12 11.03 -17.02
N PHE A 181 -23.37 9.98 -17.35
CA PHE A 181 -23.83 8.59 -17.31
C PHE A 181 -22.91 7.78 -16.41
N ILE A 182 -23.49 7.07 -15.46
CA ILE A 182 -22.81 6.19 -14.50
C ILE A 182 -23.37 4.79 -14.72
N ARG A 183 -22.62 3.97 -15.44
CA ARG A 183 -22.93 2.58 -15.69
C ARG A 183 -22.22 1.75 -14.65
N TYR A 184 -22.95 0.96 -13.88
CA TYR A 184 -22.36 0.12 -12.84
C TYR A 184 -22.68 -1.34 -13.12
N GLU A 185 -21.71 -2.21 -12.87
CA GLU A 185 -21.82 -3.66 -12.97
C GLU A 185 -21.27 -4.29 -11.70
N ILE A 186 -21.96 -5.32 -11.19
CA ILE A 186 -21.50 -6.06 -10.01
C ILE A 186 -20.58 -7.17 -10.46
N SER A 187 -19.33 -7.15 -9.98
CA SER A 187 -18.34 -8.19 -10.24
C SER A 187 -18.76 -9.52 -9.60
N PRO A 188 -18.55 -10.66 -10.27
CA PRO A 188 -18.83 -11.98 -9.70
C PRO A 188 -17.85 -12.38 -8.58
N LEU A 189 -16.80 -11.59 -8.37
CA LEU A 189 -15.78 -11.82 -7.34
C LEU A 189 -16.18 -11.17 -6.02
N LYS A 190 -15.91 -11.87 -4.91
CA LYS A 190 -16.12 -11.35 -3.54
C LYS A 190 -14.80 -11.31 -2.79
N ILE A 191 -14.46 -10.15 -2.24
CA ILE A 191 -13.29 -9.98 -1.37
C ILE A 191 -13.72 -10.17 0.08
N THR A 192 -13.01 -11.01 0.83
CA THR A 192 -13.24 -11.17 2.28
C THR A 192 -11.94 -10.83 3.00
N VAL A 193 -11.95 -9.73 3.74
CA VAL A 193 -10.81 -9.32 4.58
C VAL A 193 -11.10 -9.79 5.98
N LYS A 194 -10.22 -10.63 6.52
CA LYS A 194 -10.32 -11.14 7.89
C LYS A 194 -9.18 -10.60 8.72
N GLU A 195 -9.50 -10.06 9.88
CA GLU A 195 -8.53 -9.81 10.92
C GLU A 195 -8.05 -11.16 11.48
N VAL A 196 -6.78 -11.49 11.26
CA VAL A 196 -6.16 -12.69 11.86
C VAL A 196 -5.21 -12.22 12.94
N LEU A 197 -5.59 -12.44 14.19
CA LEU A 197 -4.70 -12.25 15.32
C LEU A 197 -3.63 -13.34 15.29
N ARG A 198 -2.36 -12.96 15.51
CA ARG A 198 -1.30 -13.95 15.73
C ARG A 198 -1.57 -14.68 17.04
N SER A 199 -1.52 -16.02 17.01
CA SER A 199 -1.64 -16.82 18.22
C SER A 199 -0.51 -16.47 19.20
N TYR A 200 -0.86 -16.31 20.48
CA TYR A 200 0.11 -16.08 21.57
C TYR A 200 1.20 -17.17 21.65
N TRP A 201 0.90 -18.39 21.17
CA TRP A 201 1.86 -19.49 21.07
C TRP A 201 3.03 -19.21 20.13
N LEU A 202 2.81 -18.51 19.01
CA LEU A 202 3.91 -18.17 18.10
C LEU A 202 4.89 -17.20 18.76
N LEU A 203 4.38 -16.26 19.55
CA LEU A 203 5.21 -15.34 20.33
C LEU A 203 6.05 -16.09 21.37
N LEU A 204 5.49 -17.09 22.05
CA LEU A 204 6.25 -17.91 22.99
C LEU A 204 7.35 -18.72 22.31
N ILE A 205 7.08 -19.27 21.13
CA ILE A 205 8.08 -19.97 20.33
C ILE A 205 9.20 -19.02 19.90
N GLU A 206 8.86 -17.80 19.44
CA GLU A 206 9.84 -16.77 19.06
C GLU A 206 10.75 -16.40 20.24
N ILE A 207 10.19 -16.16 21.42
CA ILE A 207 10.97 -15.88 22.64
C ILE A 207 11.86 -17.08 23.00
N GLY A 208 11.31 -18.30 22.94
CA GLY A 208 12.07 -19.53 23.18
C GLY A 208 13.24 -19.72 22.22
N SER A 209 13.05 -19.42 20.93
CA SER A 209 14.12 -19.45 19.92
C SER A 209 15.23 -18.45 20.20
N ILE A 210 14.89 -17.25 20.71
CA ILE A 210 15.89 -16.25 21.10
C ILE A 210 16.74 -16.77 22.27
N PHE A 211 16.12 -17.27 23.34
CA PHE A 211 16.85 -17.83 24.48
C PHE A 211 17.69 -19.06 24.11
N GLY A 212 17.14 -19.97 23.31
CA GLY A 212 17.87 -21.14 22.81
C GLY A 212 19.08 -20.76 21.97
N GLY A 213 18.94 -19.74 21.10
CA GLY A 213 20.04 -19.20 20.31
C GLY A 213 21.15 -18.58 21.16
N VAL A 214 20.80 -17.82 22.20
CA VAL A 214 21.80 -17.23 23.12
C VAL A 214 22.56 -18.31 23.89
N PHE A 215 21.87 -19.33 24.39
CA PHE A 215 22.52 -20.41 25.14
C PHE A 215 23.45 -21.24 24.25
N ALA A 216 23.00 -21.59 23.04
CA ALA A 216 23.81 -22.34 22.07
C ALA A 216 25.06 -21.56 21.64
N THR A 217 24.91 -20.27 21.31
CA THR A 217 26.04 -19.42 20.90
C THR A 217 27.03 -19.20 22.04
N SER A 218 26.56 -19.01 23.29
CA SER A 218 27.43 -18.93 24.46
C SER A 218 28.25 -20.22 24.66
N GLY A 219 27.61 -21.38 24.50
CA GLY A 219 28.29 -22.68 24.60
C GLY A 219 29.34 -22.88 23.51
N MET A 220 29.03 -22.50 22.26
CA MET A 220 29.97 -22.56 21.15
C MET A 220 31.19 -21.65 21.38
N ILE A 221 30.96 -20.41 21.82
CA ILE A 221 32.04 -19.46 22.12
C ILE A 221 32.94 -19.98 23.23
N HIS A 222 32.36 -20.49 24.32
CA HIS A 222 33.15 -21.05 25.42
C HIS A 222 34.00 -22.24 24.96
N SER A 223 33.42 -23.15 24.18
CA SER A 223 34.15 -24.30 23.63
C SER A 223 35.31 -23.87 22.71
N LEU A 224 35.08 -22.88 21.84
CA LEU A 224 36.14 -22.33 20.98
C LEU A 224 37.28 -21.71 21.80
N ILE A 225 36.96 -20.90 22.82
CA ILE A 225 37.96 -20.28 23.70
C ILE A 225 38.77 -21.35 24.43
N SER A 226 38.12 -22.38 24.97
CA SER A 226 38.79 -23.48 25.68
C SER A 226 39.72 -24.28 24.76
N ILE A 227 39.30 -24.57 23.52
CA ILE A 227 40.17 -25.24 22.53
C ILE A 227 41.40 -24.39 22.21
N VAL A 228 41.22 -23.08 22.03
CA VAL A 228 42.33 -22.14 21.77
C VAL A 228 43.28 -22.10 22.96
N TYR A 229 42.77 -21.98 24.18
CA TYR A 229 43.56 -21.95 25.40
C TYR A 229 44.35 -23.27 25.60
N ASP A 230 43.71 -24.41 25.41
CA ASP A 230 44.36 -25.73 25.52
C ASP A 230 45.43 -25.95 24.45
N THR A 231 45.21 -25.45 23.23
CA THR A 231 46.20 -25.54 22.16
C THR A 231 47.41 -24.66 22.45
N LEU A 232 47.20 -23.42 22.89
CA LEU A 232 48.27 -22.49 23.24
C LEU A 232 49.08 -22.96 24.45
N SER A 233 48.41 -23.48 25.49
CA SER A 233 49.09 -24.01 26.68
C SER A 233 49.91 -25.26 26.38
N LYS A 234 49.39 -26.20 25.58
CA LYS A 234 50.15 -27.37 25.09
C LYS A 234 51.34 -26.95 24.23
N GLN A 235 51.19 -25.92 23.40
CA GLN A 235 52.26 -25.44 22.53
C GLN A 235 53.37 -24.72 23.32
N CYS A 236 53.03 -23.97 24.37
CA CYS A 236 54.02 -23.41 25.30
C CYS A 236 54.75 -24.51 26.09
N SER A 237 54.02 -25.49 26.63
CA SER A 237 54.62 -26.61 27.36
C SER A 237 55.58 -27.42 26.48
N ASN A 238 55.19 -27.72 25.23
CA ASN A 238 56.06 -28.39 24.27
C ASN A 238 57.29 -27.55 23.89
N MET A 239 57.18 -26.21 23.83
CA MET A 239 58.35 -25.34 23.63
C MET A 239 59.30 -25.37 24.83
N GLN A 240 58.79 -25.34 26.06
CA GLN A 240 59.62 -25.45 27.28
C GLN A 240 60.34 -26.79 27.36
N LEU A 241 59.63 -27.90 27.12
CA LEU A 241 60.25 -29.23 27.11
C LEU A 241 61.34 -29.35 26.02
N ARG A 242 61.10 -28.79 24.83
CA ARG A 242 62.12 -28.74 23.76
C ARG A 242 63.34 -27.91 24.16
N ASN A 243 63.13 -26.78 24.84
CA ASN A 243 64.22 -25.93 25.31
C ASN A 243 65.04 -26.61 26.42
N ASP A 244 64.39 -27.34 27.33
CA ASP A 244 65.07 -28.10 28.39
C ASP A 244 65.87 -29.28 27.84
N ILE A 245 65.33 -30.02 26.87
CA ILE A 245 66.06 -31.08 26.15
C ILE A 245 67.28 -30.49 25.42
N ARG A 246 67.12 -29.34 24.75
CA ARG A 246 68.22 -28.65 24.06
C ARG A 246 69.31 -28.16 25.03
N LYS A 247 68.95 -27.67 26.22
CA LYS A 247 69.94 -27.29 27.25
C LYS A 247 70.69 -28.52 27.77
N LYS A 248 70.00 -29.65 27.95
CA LYS A 248 70.63 -30.89 28.40
C LYS A 248 71.65 -31.42 27.40
N SER A 249 71.34 -31.39 26.10
CA SER A 249 72.29 -31.81 25.06
C SER A 249 73.53 -30.91 24.97
N ILE A 250 73.38 -29.60 25.15
CA ILE A 250 74.53 -28.66 25.13
C ILE A 250 75.46 -28.88 26.33
N ASN A 251 74.91 -29.17 27.51
CA ASN A 251 75.72 -29.46 28.70
C ASN A 251 76.47 -30.80 28.58
N GLU A 252 75.88 -31.79 27.90
CA GLU A 252 76.48 -33.12 27.70
C GLU A 252 77.67 -33.07 26.73
N ASP A 253 77.61 -32.21 25.70
CA ASP A 253 78.74 -31.93 24.79
C ASP A 253 79.91 -31.19 25.50
N GLN A 254 79.62 -30.31 26.47
CA GLN A 254 80.64 -29.61 27.25
C GLN A 254 81.38 -30.53 28.23
N THR A 255 80.70 -31.50 28.83
CA THR A 255 81.36 -32.53 29.67
C THR A 255 82.24 -33.49 28.85
N SER A 256 81.92 -33.72 27.58
CA SER A 256 82.68 -34.60 26.69
C SER A 256 83.94 -33.92 26.14
N THR A 257 83.97 -32.59 26.02
CA THR A 257 85.16 -31.84 25.55
C THR A 257 86.20 -31.59 26.65
N VAL A 258 85.81 -31.53 27.92
CA VAL A 258 86.75 -31.35 29.05
C VAL A 258 87.53 -32.64 29.37
N ALA A 259 87.02 -33.82 29.02
CA ALA A 259 87.67 -35.11 29.31
C ALA A 259 88.83 -35.48 28.36
N ILE A 260 89.07 -34.73 27.28
CA ILE A 260 90.05 -35.10 26.22
C ILE A 260 91.35 -34.28 26.30
N GLY A 261 91.41 -33.21 27.10
CA GLY A 261 92.61 -32.36 27.19
C GLY A 261 93.34 -32.51 28.52
N ILE A 262 94.39 -33.33 28.56
CA ILE A 262 95.72 -33.11 29.16
C ILE A 262 96.44 -34.48 29.22
N THR A 263 97.26 -34.75 28.21
CA THR A 263 98.57 -35.40 28.39
C THR A 263 99.64 -34.30 28.20
N PRO A 264 100.81 -34.42 28.84
CA PRO A 264 101.93 -34.85 28.01
C PRO A 264 102.92 -35.79 28.70
N GLU A 265 103.52 -36.57 27.82
CA GLU A 265 104.59 -37.54 28.01
C GLU A 265 105.99 -36.88 27.90
N SER A 266 107.00 -37.66 28.31
CA SER A 266 108.47 -37.50 28.13
C SER A 266 109.19 -36.78 29.29
N SER A 267 110.36 -37.20 29.78
CA SER A 267 111.34 -38.21 29.33
C SER A 267 112.45 -38.42 30.38
N SER A 268 113.16 -39.57 30.24
CA SER A 268 114.57 -39.91 30.63
C SER A 268 114.92 -39.92 32.13
N ILE A 269 115.55 -40.98 32.70
CA ILE A 269 116.76 -41.75 32.30
C ILE A 269 116.43 -43.26 32.46
N MET A 270 116.60 -44.14 31.46
CA MET A 270 117.83 -44.60 30.82
C MET A 270 117.51 -45.22 29.45
#